data_AF-A0A1V9ZJG7-F1
#
_entry.id   AF-A0A1V9ZJG7-F1
#
_cell.length_a   1.000
_cell.length_b   1.000
_cell.length_c   1.000
_cell.angle_alpha   90.00
_cell.angle_beta   90.00
_cell.angle_gamma   90.00
#
_symmetry.space_group_name_H-M   'P 1'
#
loop_
_entity.id
_entity.type
_entity.pdbx_description
1 polymer ?
#
loop_
_entity_poly.entity_id
_entity_poly.type
_entity_poly.pdbx_seq_one_letter_code
_entity_poly.pdbx_strand_id
1 'polypeptide(L)'
;MSRSMRMGSKTDVLKTLRSLLRLNRESTDNKVWSQHLMAQYRERQLETDREKIKHYRSEATDLLALWSGVAEQKRLWSLDAGIEKRFSPKEIVNKSARLVGLQVPDMYTDKDENKL
;
A
#
# COMPACT_ATOMS: atom_id res chain seq x y z
N MET A 1 23.99 19.05 -11.45
CA MET A 1 24.31 17.79 -10.74
C MET A 1 23.64 16.62 -11.44
N SER A 2 24.31 16.06 -12.46
CA SER A 2 23.86 14.85 -13.14
C SER A 2 24.16 13.65 -12.25
N ARG A 3 23.16 13.18 -11.49
CA ARG A 3 23.22 11.84 -10.87
C ARG A 3 23.44 10.86 -12.00
N SER A 4 24.67 10.35 -12.12
CA SER A 4 24.98 9.19 -12.94
C SER A 4 24.18 8.03 -12.36
N MET A 5 22.94 7.86 -12.83
CA MET A 5 22.13 6.68 -12.60
C MET A 5 22.94 5.53 -13.17
N ARG A 6 23.61 4.79 -12.27
CA ARG A 6 24.26 3.52 -12.62
C ARG A 6 23.25 2.77 -13.45
N MET A 7 23.61 2.42 -14.68
CA MET A 7 22.82 1.50 -15.49
C MET A 7 22.67 0.23 -14.65
N GLY A 8 21.53 0.09 -13.96
CA GLY A 8 21.23 -1.07 -13.12
C GLY A 8 21.51 -2.36 -13.86
N SER A 9 21.92 -3.38 -13.12
CA SER A 9 22.18 -4.68 -13.72
C SER A 9 20.87 -5.30 -14.23
N LYS A 10 20.96 -6.33 -15.07
CA LYS A 10 19.80 -7.16 -15.45
C LYS A 10 19.04 -7.65 -14.21
N THR A 11 19.73 -7.87 -13.09
CA THR A 11 19.10 -8.29 -11.84
C THR A 11 18.20 -7.22 -11.25
N ASP A 12 18.53 -5.93 -11.39
CA ASP A 12 17.73 -4.84 -10.86
C ASP A 12 16.44 -4.65 -11.66
N VAL A 13 16.52 -4.81 -12.98
CA VAL A 13 15.35 -4.82 -13.87
C VAL A 13 14.38 -5.94 -13.47
N LEU A 14 14.90 -7.13 -13.20
CA LEU A 14 14.09 -8.27 -12.76
C LEU A 14 13.53 -8.08 -11.34
N LYS A 15 14.26 -7.43 -10.43
CA LYS A 15 13.74 -7.06 -9.11
C LYS A 15 12.55 -6.12 -9.24
N THR A 16 12.65 -5.07 -10.05
CA THR A 16 11.55 -4.14 -10.31
C THR A 16 10.33 -4.86 -10.88
N LEU A 17 10.53 -5.73 -11.88
CA LEU A 17 9.45 -6.54 -12.45
C LEU A 17 8.76 -7.42 -11.39
N ARG A 18 9.53 -8.13 -10.56
CA ARG A 18 8.97 -8.99 -9.50
C ARG A 18 8.18 -8.17 -8.47
N SER A 19 8.70 -7.01 -8.07
CA SER A 19 8.00 -6.11 -7.14
C SER A 19 6.67 -5.63 -7.72
N LEU A 20 6.65 -5.25 -9.00
CA LEU A 20 5.43 -4.84 -9.69
C LEU A 20 4.38 -5.96 -9.78
N LEU A 21 4.82 -7.17 -10.15
CA LEU A 21 3.91 -8.33 -10.22
C LEU A 21 3.36 -8.70 -8.84
N ARG A 22 4.19 -8.64 -7.80
CA ARG A 22 3.76 -8.89 -6.42
C ARG A 22 2.74 -7.85 -5.95
N LEU A 23 3.03 -6.56 -6.17
CA LEU A 23 2.12 -5.48 -5.82
C LEU A 23 0.78 -5.60 -6.55
N ASN A 24 0.80 -5.94 -7.84
CA ASN A 24 -0.43 -6.16 -8.60
C ASN A 24 -1.27 -7.29 -8.00
N ARG A 25 -0.64 -8.42 -7.63
CA ARG A 25 -1.31 -9.54 -6.97
C ARG A 25 -1.94 -9.15 -5.64
N GLU A 26 -1.24 -8.37 -4.82
CA GLU A 26 -1.71 -7.95 -3.50
C GLU A 26 -2.82 -6.88 -3.58
N SER A 27 -2.81 -6.04 -4.61
CA SER A 27 -3.71 -4.89 -4.72
C SER A 27 -4.99 -5.17 -5.53
N THR A 28 -4.89 -5.87 -6.67
CA THR A 28 -6.00 -6.06 -7.61
C THR A 28 -6.18 -7.49 -8.11
N ASP A 29 -5.12 -8.31 -8.10
CA ASP A 29 -5.06 -9.63 -8.73
C ASP A 29 -5.42 -9.65 -10.24
N ASN A 30 -5.23 -8.52 -10.92
CA ASN A 30 -5.57 -8.39 -12.33
C ASN A 30 -4.53 -9.11 -13.23
N LYS A 31 -4.92 -10.28 -13.76
CA LYS A 31 -4.08 -11.08 -14.66
C LYS A 31 -3.74 -10.39 -15.98
N VAL A 32 -4.65 -9.57 -16.53
CA VAL A 32 -4.42 -8.84 -17.79
C VAL A 32 -3.30 -7.83 -17.60
N TRP A 33 -3.29 -7.13 -16.47
CA TRP A 33 -2.22 -6.19 -16.15
C TRP A 33 -0.86 -6.88 -15.98
N SER A 34 -0.81 -8.01 -15.27
CA SER A 34 0.40 -8.81 -15.14
C SER A 34 0.94 -9.29 -16.50
N GLN A 35 0.05 -9.71 -17.40
CA GLN A 35 0.43 -10.13 -18.76
C GLN A 35 0.96 -8.96 -19.58
N HIS A 36 0.30 -7.80 -19.52
CA HIS A 36 0.75 -6.60 -20.21
C HIS A 36 2.14 -6.16 -19.75
N LEU A 37 2.37 -6.14 -18.43
CA LEU A 37 3.66 -5.80 -17.85
C LEU A 37 4.76 -6.77 -18.31
N MET A 38 4.47 -8.08 -18.31
CA MET A 38 5.42 -9.08 -18.82
C MET A 38 5.69 -8.94 -20.32
N ALA A 39 4.67 -8.60 -21.12
CA ALA A 39 4.82 -8.38 -22.56
C ALA A 39 5.78 -7.21 -22.84
N GLN A 40 5.57 -6.06 -22.18
CA GLN A 40 6.45 -4.90 -22.31
C GLN A 40 7.91 -5.21 -21.94
N TYR A 41 8.14 -5.97 -20.87
CA TYR A 41 9.50 -6.36 -20.47
C TYR A 41 10.15 -7.35 -21.45
N ARG A 42 9.36 -8.21 -22.10
CA ARG A 42 9.86 -9.15 -23.12
C ARG A 42 10.21 -8.42 -24.41
N GLU A 43 9.37 -7.51 -24.86
CA GLU A 43 9.59 -6.70 -26.07
C GLU A 43 10.86 -5.85 -25.93
N ARG A 44 11.06 -5.23 -24.77
CA ARG A 44 12.20 -4.34 -24.48
C ARG A 44 13.50 -5.09 -24.13
N GLN A 45 13.49 -6.43 -24.08
CA GLN A 45 14.66 -7.23 -23.66
C GLN A 45 15.82 -7.16 -24.65
N LEU A 46 15.51 -6.98 -25.95
CA LEU A 46 16.49 -6.95 -27.03
C LEU A 46 16.92 -5.51 -27.39
N GLU A 47 16.44 -4.51 -26.65
CA GLU A 47 16.82 -3.12 -26.90
C GLU A 47 18.31 -2.91 -26.59
N THR A 48 19.00 -2.25 -27.51
CA THR A 48 20.45 -1.99 -27.43
C THR A 48 20.77 -0.52 -27.20
N ASP A 49 19.82 0.39 -27.46
CA ASP A 49 20.02 1.82 -27.26
C ASP A 49 20.05 2.17 -25.77
N ARG A 50 21.18 2.74 -25.33
CA ARG A 50 21.45 3.11 -23.95
C ARG A 50 20.48 4.16 -23.40
N GLU A 51 20.08 5.14 -24.21
CA GLU A 51 19.18 6.20 -23.73
C GLU A 51 17.75 5.66 -23.56
N LYS A 52 17.29 4.81 -24.48
CA LYS A 52 16.01 4.12 -24.34
C LYS A 52 15.98 3.18 -23.14
N ILE A 53 17.03 2.39 -22.93
CA ILE A 53 17.14 1.52 -21.75
C ILE A 53 17.05 2.34 -20.46
N LYS A 54 17.72 3.49 -20.40
CA LYS A 54 17.66 4.39 -19.26
C LYS A 54 16.24 4.92 -19.05
N HIS A 55 15.57 5.34 -20.12
CA HIS A 55 14.19 5.82 -20.07
C HIS A 55 13.20 4.74 -19.60
N TYR A 56 13.26 3.53 -20.16
CA TYR A 56 12.40 2.41 -19.75
C TYR A 56 12.61 2.02 -18.29
N ARG A 57 13.83 2.19 -17.77
CA ARG A 57 14.11 1.95 -16.36
C ARG A 57 13.54 3.03 -15.47
N SER A 58 13.64 4.30 -15.84
CA SER A 58 12.98 5.38 -15.09
C SER A 58 11.47 5.19 -15.10
N GLU A 59 10.87 4.87 -16.26
CA GLU A 59 9.44 4.56 -16.36
C GLU A 59 9.03 3.43 -15.40
N ALA A 60 9.80 2.33 -15.38
CA ALA A 60 9.51 1.20 -14.50
C ALA A 60 9.66 1.55 -13.01
N THR A 61 10.64 2.38 -12.63
CA THR A 61 10.79 2.83 -11.24
C THR A 61 9.68 3.78 -10.83
N ASP A 62 9.26 4.67 -11.73
CA ASP A 62 8.18 5.62 -11.47
C ASP A 62 6.85 4.88 -11.32
N LEU A 63 6.58 3.90 -12.19
CA LEU A 63 5.41 3.04 -12.09
C LEU A 63 5.41 2.25 -10.78
N LEU A 64 6.57 1.72 -10.34
CA LEU A 64 6.70 1.05 -9.05
C LEU A 64 6.38 1.99 -7.88
N ALA A 65 6.91 3.21 -7.91
CA ALA A 65 6.66 4.20 -6.86
C ALA A 65 5.17 4.55 -6.79
N LEU A 66 4.54 4.86 -7.94
CA LEU A 66 3.11 5.16 -8.02
C LEU A 66 2.26 4.01 -7.49
N TRP A 67 2.52 2.78 -7.94
CA TRP A 67 1.73 1.63 -7.52
C TRP A 67 1.90 1.32 -6.03
N SER A 68 3.11 1.47 -5.49
CA SER A 68 3.35 1.30 -4.06
C SER A 68 2.62 2.35 -3.22
N GLY A 69 2.54 3.60 -3.68
CA GLY A 69 1.78 4.66 -3.03
C GLY A 69 0.28 4.35 -2.98
N VAL A 70 -0.30 3.91 -4.10
CA VAL A 70 -1.71 3.51 -4.17
C VAL A 70 -2.00 2.32 -3.24
N ALA A 71 -1.10 1.33 -3.21
CA ALA A 71 -1.25 0.18 -2.32
C ALA A 71 -1.19 0.58 -0.84
N GLU A 72 -0.28 1.48 -0.45
CA GLU A 72 -0.21 1.96 0.93
C GLU A 72 -1.44 2.81 1.30
N GLN A 73 -1.92 3.67 0.41
CA GLN A 73 -3.15 4.42 0.63
C GLN A 73 -4.35 3.49 0.89
N LYS A 74 -4.48 2.41 0.10
CA LYS A 74 -5.51 1.40 0.33
C LYS A 74 -5.34 0.70 1.68
N ARG A 75 -4.09 0.43 2.10
CA ARG A 75 -3.78 -0.15 3.41
C ARG A 75 -4.19 0.80 4.55
N LEU A 76 -3.82 2.07 4.47
CA LEU A 76 -4.17 3.09 5.47
C LEU A 76 -5.68 3.25 5.57
N TRP A 77 -6.39 3.35 4.44
CA TRP A 77 -7.86 3.39 4.44
C TRP A 77 -8.48 2.15 5.07
N SER A 78 -7.92 0.96 4.85
CA SER A 78 -8.41 -0.26 5.50
C SER A 78 -8.20 -0.27 7.02
N LEU A 79 -7.13 0.37 7.50
CA LEU A 79 -6.86 0.55 8.92
C LEU A 79 -7.84 1.56 9.53
N ASP A 80 -8.05 2.70 8.86
CA ASP A 80 -8.98 3.74 9.30
C ASP A 80 -10.42 3.23 9.35
N ALA A 81 -10.88 2.54 8.30
CA ALA A 81 -12.20 1.91 8.27
C ALA A 81 -12.37 0.81 9.35
N GLY A 82 -11.27 0.18 9.76
CA GLY A 82 -11.24 -0.79 10.86
C GLY A 82 -11.30 -0.13 12.25
N ILE A 83 -10.80 1.09 12.40
CA ILE A 83 -10.85 1.86 13.64
C ILE A 83 -12.29 2.30 13.95
N GLU A 84 -13.01 2.80 12.96
CA GLU A 84 -14.41 3.23 13.12
C GLU A 84 -15.34 2.08 13.49
N LYS A 85 -15.09 0.86 12.99
CA LYS A 85 -15.92 -0.32 13.27
C LYS A 85 -15.60 -1.05 14.57
N ARG A 86 -14.41 -0.86 15.15
CA ARG A 86 -13.93 -1.68 16.27
C ARG A 86 -14.14 -1.06 17.65
N PHE A 87 -14.47 0.22 17.73
CA PHE A 87 -14.71 0.85 19.02
C PHE A 87 -15.93 1.78 18.96
N SER A 88 -16.94 1.44 19.76
CA SER A 88 -17.99 2.40 20.12
C SER A 88 -17.34 3.62 20.78
N PRO A 89 -17.89 4.84 20.65
CA PRO A 89 -17.37 6.02 21.33
C PRO A 89 -17.12 5.81 22.83
N LYS A 90 -17.94 5.00 23.50
CA LYS A 90 -17.76 4.59 24.91
C LYS A 90 -16.48 3.78 25.13
N GLU A 91 -16.15 2.87 24.22
CA GLU A 91 -14.95 2.02 24.30
C GLU A 91 -13.68 2.79 24.00
N ILE A 92 -13.74 3.78 23.09
CA ILE A 92 -12.63 4.71 22.84
C ILE A 92 -12.32 5.51 24.11
N VAL A 93 -13.35 6.04 24.77
CA VAL A 93 -13.21 6.82 26.01
C VAL A 93 -12.65 5.95 27.13
N ASN A 94 -13.19 4.74 27.33
CA ASN A 94 -12.72 3.80 28.35
C ASN A 94 -11.27 3.34 28.11
N LYS A 95 -10.90 3.08 26.85
CA LYS A 95 -9.53 2.68 26.48
C LYS A 95 -8.55 3.84 26.68
N SER A 96 -8.93 5.04 26.27
CA SER A 96 -8.12 6.26 26.45
C SER A 96 -7.89 6.54 27.93
N ALA A 97 -8.94 6.48 28.75
CA ALA A 97 -8.85 6.68 30.19
C ALA A 97 -7.92 5.64 30.86
N ARG A 98 -8.05 4.36 30.50
CA ARG A 98 -7.15 3.30 30.99
C ARG A 98 -5.67 3.57 30.64
N LEU A 99 -5.37 4.12 29.47
CA LEU A 99 -3.99 4.44 29.07
C LEU A 99 -3.37 5.56 29.91
N VAL A 100 -4.17 6.50 30.40
CA VAL A 100 -3.74 7.58 31.32
C VAL A 100 -3.94 7.23 32.79
N GLY A 101 -4.28 5.98 33.13
CA GLY A 101 -4.50 5.53 34.51
C GLY A 101 -5.77 6.12 35.16
N LEU A 102 -6.68 6.67 34.35
CA LEU A 102 -7.95 7.24 34.78
C LEU A 102 -9.05 6.17 34.66
N GLN A 103 -9.91 6.09 35.68
CA GLN A 103 -11.08 5.22 35.67
C GLN A 103 -12.28 6.04 35.20
N VAL A 104 -12.94 5.63 34.12
CA VAL A 104 -14.16 6.29 33.65
C VAL A 104 -15.32 5.87 34.55
N PRO A 105 -16.03 6.81 35.20
CA PRO A 105 -17.22 6.47 35.96
C PRO A 105 -18.33 5.95 35.03
N ASP A 106 -19.01 4.87 35.42
CA ASP A 106 -20.17 4.30 34.71
C ASP A 106 -21.39 5.25 34.82
N MET A 107 -21.40 6.33 34.03
CA MET A 107 -22.44 7.37 34.13
C MET A 107 -23.71 7.06 33.31
N TYR A 108 -23.88 5.85 32.78
CA TYR A 108 -25.04 5.50 31.93
C TYR A 108 -25.46 4.02 31.99
N THR A 109 -25.55 3.41 33.18
CA THR A 109 -26.22 2.10 33.37
C THR A 109 -27.63 2.20 33.93
N ASP A 110 -28.09 3.38 34.38
CA ASP A 110 -29.32 3.47 35.19
C ASP A 110 -30.60 3.87 34.42
N LYS A 111 -30.75 3.54 33.13
CA LYS A 111 -31.99 3.89 32.40
C LYS A 111 -32.69 2.77 31.63
N ASP A 112 -32.23 1.52 31.72
CA ASP A 112 -32.92 0.39 31.07
C ASP A 112 -33.59 -0.60 32.05
N GLU A 113 -33.63 -0.32 33.36
CA GLU A 113 -34.23 -1.23 34.37
C GLU A 113 -35.64 -0.85 34.86
N ASN A 114 -36.34 0.11 34.24
CA ASN A 114 -37.73 0.40 34.58
C ASN A 114 -38.66 0.28 33.37
N LYS A 115 -38.93 -0.96 32.98
CA LYS A 115 -40.16 -1.35 32.27
C LYS A 115 -40.72 -2.62 32.91
N LEU A 116 -41.53 -2.42 33.95
CA LEU A 116 -42.50 -3.38 34.49
C LEU A 116 -43.78 -2.62 34.80
#